data_AF-A0A2D6N7N2-F1
#
_entry.id   AF-A0A2D6N7N2-F1
#
_cell.length_a   1.000
_cell.length_b   1.000
_cell.length_c   1.000
_cell.angle_alpha   90.00
_cell.angle_beta   90.00
_cell.angle_gamma   90.00
#
_symmetry.space_group_name_H-M   'P 1'
#
loop_
_entity.id
_entity.type
_entity.pdbx_description
1 polymer ?
#
loop_
_entity_poly.entity_id
_entity_poly.type
_entity_poly.pdbx_seq_one_letter_code
_entity_poly.pdbx_strand_id
1 'polypeptide(L)' 'MELRNRGAIEEAATAWRKALRYDPDNFVIRKQIWALLNPERFSEQIDYAWQREQLARERAAEAAECGPDGCALPSTSS' A
#
# COMPACT_ATOMS: atom_id res chain seq x y z
N MET A 1 -20.72 17.50 3.58
CA MET A 1 -20.65 16.21 2.86
C MET A 1 -19.22 15.68 2.71
N GLU A 2 -18.18 16.50 2.83
CA GLU A 2 -16.78 16.09 2.59
C GLU A 2 -16.15 15.19 3.67
N LEU A 3 -16.59 15.28 4.94
CA LEU A 3 -16.12 14.42 6.03
C LEU A 3 -16.50 12.95 5.86
N ARG A 4 -17.69 12.67 5.31
CA ARG A 4 -18.18 11.29 5.09
C ARG A 4 -17.34 10.56 4.05
N ASN A 5 -16.90 11.27 3.01
CA ASN A 5 -16.04 10.70 1.97
C ASN A 5 -14.64 10.42 2.50
N ARG A 6 -14.08 11.29 3.35
CA ARG A 6 -12.78 11.02 3.99
C ARG A 6 -12.82 9.80 4.92
N GLY A 7 -13.86 9.66 5.74
CA GLY A 7 -14.01 8.48 6.62
C GLY A 7 -14.12 7.17 5.84
N ALA A 8 -14.88 7.17 4.73
CA ALA A 8 -15.01 6.00 3.86
C ALA A 8 -13.71 5.67 3.11
N ILE A 9 -12.94 6.68 2.71
CA ILE A 9 -11.62 6.52 2.08
C ILE A 9 -10.64 5.85 3.05
N GLU A 10 -10.58 6.29 4.30
CA GLU A 10 -9.70 5.70 5.32
C GLU A 10 -10.10 4.26 5.67
N GLU A 11 -11.40 3.96 5.74
CA GLU A 11 -11.87 2.58 5.92
C GLU A 11 -11.50 1.68 4.74
N ALA A 12 -11.69 2.14 3.50
CA ALA A 12 -11.32 1.39 2.31
C ALA A 12 -9.81 1.13 2.25
N ALA A 13 -9.00 2.16 2.53
CA ALA A 13 -7.54 2.02 2.62
C ALA A 13 -7.15 1.02 3.71
N THR A 14 -7.84 1.01 4.85
CA THR A 14 -7.60 0.05 5.94
C THR A 14 -7.93 -1.38 5.54
N ALA A 15 -9.07 -1.61 4.88
CA ALA A 15 -9.44 -2.93 4.37
C ALA A 15 -8.43 -3.45 3.34
N TRP A 16 -7.97 -2.59 2.44
CA TRP A 16 -6.95 -2.93 1.44
C TRP A 16 -5.56 -3.16 2.05
N ARG A 17 -5.17 -2.42 3.10
CA ARG A 17 -3.94 -2.71 3.87
C ARG A 17 -3.98 -4.07 4.56
N LYS A 18 -5.15 -4.51 5.04
CA LYS A 18 -5.32 -5.88 5.55
C LYS A 18 -5.13 -6.91 4.44
N ALA A 19 -5.69 -6.68 3.25
CA ALA A 19 -5.49 -7.54 2.09
C ALA A 19 -4.01 -7.63 1.68
N LEU A 20 -3.28 -6.50 1.68
CA LEU A 20 -1.84 -6.48 1.40
C LEU A 20 -1.00 -7.29 2.40
N ARG A 21 -1.47 -7.50 3.64
CA ARG A 21 -0.76 -8.40 4.56
C ARG A 21 -0.84 -9.87 4.14
N TYR A 22 -1.90 -10.26 3.42
CA TYR A 22 -2.03 -11.60 2.87
C TYR A 22 -1.30 -11.77 1.53
N ASP A 23 -1.18 -10.69 0.76
CA ASP A 23 -0.51 -10.67 -0.55
C ASP A 23 0.29 -9.35 -0.70
N PRO A 24 1.50 -9.26 -0.12
CA PRO A 24 2.30 -8.03 -0.10
C PRO A 24 2.84 -7.65 -1.49
N ASP A 25 2.92 -8.62 -2.39
CA ASP A 25 3.32 -8.46 -3.79
C ASP A 25 2.16 -8.04 -4.71
N ASN A 26 0.95 -7.85 -4.15
CA ASN A 26 -0.19 -7.34 -4.91
C ASN A 26 -0.05 -5.85 -5.24
N PHE A 27 0.65 -5.54 -6.32
CA PHE A 27 0.82 -4.18 -6.82
C PHE A 27 -0.50 -3.53 -7.26
N VAL A 28 -1.53 -4.30 -7.59
CA VAL A 28 -2.84 -3.74 -7.96
C VAL A 28 -3.47 -3.09 -6.73
N ILE A 29 -3.58 -3.82 -5.62
CA ILE A 29 -4.15 -3.29 -4.36
C ILE A 29 -3.30 -2.11 -3.85
N ARG A 30 -1.98 -2.24 -3.91
CA ARG A 30 -1.06 -1.18 -3.45
C ARG A 30 -1.27 0.13 -4.22
N LYS A 31 -1.37 0.06 -5.55
CA LYS A 31 -1.65 1.22 -6.40
C LYS A 31 -3.03 1.83 -6.15
N GLN A 32 -4.05 1.00 -5.87
CA GLN A 32 -5.38 1.51 -5.55
C GLN A 32 -5.39 2.31 -4.24
N ILE A 33 -4.68 1.83 -3.20
CA ILE A 33 -4.50 2.59 -1.95
C ILE A 33 -3.80 3.92 -2.22
N TRP A 34 -2.72 3.91 -3.01
CA TRP A 34 -1.97 5.11 -3.33
C TRP A 34 -2.80 6.14 -4.08
N ALA A 35 -3.57 5.71 -5.09
CA ALA A 35 -4.46 6.58 -5.85
C ALA A 35 -5.61 7.14 -5.00
N LEU A 36 -6.11 6.35 -4.04
CA LEU A 36 -7.16 6.78 -3.13
C LEU A 36 -6.67 7.85 -2.14
N LEU A 37 -5.44 7.73 -1.65
CA LEU A 37 -4.85 8.62 -0.65
C LEU A 37 -4.13 9.84 -1.25
N ASN A 38 -3.58 9.71 -2.46
CA ASN A 38 -2.82 10.76 -3.15
C ASN A 38 -3.31 10.89 -4.60
N PRO A 39 -4.58 11.25 -4.84
CA PRO A 39 -5.15 11.32 -6.18
C PRO A 39 -4.36 12.25 -7.12
N GLU A 40 -3.71 13.29 -6.58
CA GLU A 40 -2.86 14.22 -7.33
C GLU A 40 -1.62 13.55 -7.95
N ARG A 41 -1.17 12.41 -7.40
CA ARG A 41 -0.06 11.62 -7.96
C ARG A 41 -0.49 10.72 -9.11
N PHE A 42 -1.80 10.66 -9.38
CA PHE A 42 -2.44 9.76 -10.35
C PHE A 42 -3.39 10.48 -11.33
N SER A 43 -3.54 11.80 -11.26
CA SER A 43 -4.58 12.55 -12.01
C SER A 43 -4.19 12.93 -13.45
N GLU A 44 -2.90 13.14 -13.75
CA GLU A 44 -2.44 13.58 -15.09
C GLU A 44 -1.25 12.78 -15.60
N GLN A 45 -0.19 12.68 -14.79
CA GLN A 45 0.95 11.83 -15.08
C GLN A 45 1.25 10.99 -13.86
N ILE A 46 1.41 9.69 -14.11
CA ILE A 46 1.74 8.73 -13.07
C ILE A 46 3.16 9.03 -12.59
N ASP A 47 3.32 9.47 -11.34
CA ASP A 47 4.63 9.74 -10.75
C ASP A 47 5.32 8.43 -10.35
N TYR A 48 6.05 7.85 -11.30
CA TYR A 48 6.78 6.61 -11.11
C TYR A 48 7.95 6.76 -10.12
N ALA A 49 8.54 7.94 -10.00
CA ALA A 49 9.63 8.17 -9.05
C ALA A 49 9.10 8.09 -7.61
N TRP A 50 7.96 8.74 -7.36
CA TRP A 50 7.25 8.67 -6.10
C TRP A 50 6.79 7.24 -5.76
N GLN A 51 6.26 6.48 -6.73
CA GLN A 51 5.86 5.08 -6.49
C GLN A 51 7.02 4.19 -6.03
N ARG A 52 8.22 4.36 -6.62
CA ARG A 52 9.40 3.60 -6.20
C ARG A 52 9.83 3.96 -4.78
N GLU A 53 9.83 5.25 -4.45
CA GLU A 53 10.15 5.72 -3.10
C GLU A 53 9.14 5.17 -2.08
N GLN A 54 7.85 5.25 -2.40
CA GLN A 54 6.78 4.79 -1.55
C GLN A 54 6.85 3.27 -1.34
N LEU A 55 7.08 2.49 -2.41
CA LEU A 55 7.29 1.05 -2.32
C LEU A 55 8.50 0.70 -1.45
N ALA A 56 9.63 1.40 -1.62
CA ALA A 56 10.84 1.16 -0.85
C ALA A 56 10.61 1.43 0.65
N ARG A 57 9.89 2.50 1.00
CA ARG A 57 9.51 2.80 2.39
C ARG A 57 8.62 1.73 2.98
N GLU A 58 7.60 1.31 2.24
CA GLU A 58 6.68 0.27 2.70
C GLU A 58 7.41 -1.07 2.86
N ARG A 59 8.28 -1.45 1.91
CA ARG A 59 9.10 -2.67 2.01
C ARG A 59 10.09 -2.63 3.16
N ALA A 60 10.69 -1.46 3.43
CA ALA A 60 11.55 -1.29 4.59
C ALA A 60 10.74 -1.42 5.91
N ALA A 61 9.50 -0.90 5.95
CA ALA A 61 8.62 -1.08 7.10
C ALA A 61 8.17 -2.53 7.28
N GLU A 62 7.79 -3.22 6.19
CA GLU A 62 7.45 -4.64 6.17
C GLU A 62 8.64 -5.51 6.63
N ALA A 63 9.86 -5.16 6.20
CA ALA A 63 11.09 -5.83 6.63
C ALA A 63 11.46 -5.50 8.09
N ALA A 64 11.14 -4.31 8.60
CA ALA A 64 11.36 -3.95 10.00
C ALA A 64 10.34 -4.61 10.95
N GLU A 65 9.13 -4.91 10.46
CA GLU A 65 8.10 -5.68 11.18
C GLU A 65 8.43 -7.18 11.23
N CYS A 66 9.40 -7.64 10.41
CA CYS A 66 9.99 -8.97 10.48
C CYS A 66 10.94 -9.08 11.68
N GLY A 67 10.51 -9.80 12.73
CA GLY A 67 11.36 -10.21 13.85
C GLY A 67 12.42 -11.27 13.48
N PRO A 68 13.28 -11.69 14.43
CA PRO A 68 14.40 -12.61 14.20
C PRO A 68 14.00 -14.01 13.71
N ASP A 69 12.73 -14.40 13.87
CA ASP A 69 12.17 -15.70 13.42
C ASP A 69 11.76 -15.73 11.94
N GLY A 70 12.03 -14.66 11.19
CA GLY A 70 11.75 -14.60 9.76
C GLY A 70 10.32 -14.16 9.44
N CYS A 71 10.17 -13.61 8.24
CA CYS A 71 8.94 -12.97 7.82
C CYS A 71 7.93 -14.04 7.41
N ALA A 72 6.89 -14.26 8.21
CA ALA A 72 5.74 -15.07 7.82
C ALA A 72 4.79 -14.30 6.88
N LEU A 73 5.33 -13.45 6.01
CA LEU A 73 4.58 -13.03 4.83
C LEU A 73 4.70 -14.18 3.84
N PRO A 74 3.59 -14.69 3.26
CA PRO A 74 3.63 -15.67 2.18
C PRO A 74 4.15 -14.97 0.91
N SER A 75 5.41 -14.52 0.95
CA SER A 75 6.16 -14.14 -0.22
C SER A 75 6.29 -15.44 -1.00
N THR A 76 5.56 -15.56 -2.09
CA THR A 76 5.67 -16.73 -2.95
C THR A 76 7.10 -16.79 -3.47
N SER A 77 7.90 -17.68 -2.89
CA SER A 77 9.10 -18.21 -3.52
C SER A 77 8.73 -18.63 -4.94
N SER A 78 9.33 -17.97 -5.94
CA SER A 78 9.39 -18.50 -7.30
C SER A 78 10.53 -19.51 -7.40
#